data_AF-A0A4Z0A0S0-F1
#
_entry.id   AF-A0A4Z0A0S0-F1
#
_cell.length_a   1.000
_cell.length_b   1.000
_cell.length_c   1.000
_cell.angle_alpha   90.00
_cell.angle_beta   90.00
_cell.angle_gamma   90.00
#
_symmetry.space_group_name_H-M   'P 1'
#
loop_
_entity.id
_entity.type
_entity.pdbx_description
1 polymer ?
#
loop_
_entity_poly.entity_id
_entity_poly.type
_entity_poly.pdbx_seq_one_letter_code
_entity_poly.pdbx_strand_id
1 'polypeptide(L)'
;MDPIQRLHMYLVSLPETLPKPSIPSVDLRAFSYDTEWVEQEGIEWAINRELEVRLGARTNSKDTFTITERGPGIEALAQVLEGCLKQFPDSVLLQKWVSDSIIAAEMVYTAAGSALPSLATVSLAVSSSTNKAGGAKRKQGHAQPQVKRPDTKILSGFGDVRYKDLPEPPKRSSGAQQNPLIPKVSRLCLKLVTKEVDGNGNKNVGDGGDGRGRGSANKHGRDEDLDGTDNEDGEGGEHGEHGEGGEDGENGDGGENGEDGEGGEDGKDAEDSEMPSPEALDGKHKCKANTKAWRCCIASSRCGMSWSNSNLQRILKHAASCEYIPRDLRCEVREALAKKAAGNTVLRGGKSNLDNDSDSDGEQCYAKRAKTEPKPSTTARKDIKASDKMQVFINEGKKQVKVKADYHLMLYLVCSGIAICTVKS
;
A
#
# COMPACT_ATOMS: atom_id res chain seq x y z
N MET A 1 3.23 1.55 36.86
CA MET A 1 4.47 1.76 36.10
C MET A 1 4.10 2.58 34.88
N ASP A 2 4.84 3.65 34.61
CA ASP A 2 4.62 4.45 33.40
C ASP A 2 4.81 3.56 32.14
N PRO A 3 3.91 3.63 31.13
CA PRO A 3 3.99 2.79 29.94
C PRO A 3 5.30 2.92 29.16
N ILE A 4 5.86 4.14 29.04
CA ILE A 4 7.14 4.38 28.36
C ILE A 4 8.28 3.72 29.13
N GLN A 5 8.29 3.88 30.45
CA GLN A 5 9.28 3.25 31.32
C GLN A 5 9.24 1.72 31.21
N ARG A 6 8.03 1.15 31.12
CA ARG A 6 7.83 -0.29 30.88
C ARG A 6 8.36 -0.72 29.52
N LEU A 7 8.06 0.03 28.48
CA LEU A 7 8.55 -0.23 27.13
C LEU A 7 10.08 -0.19 27.08
N HIS A 8 10.71 0.83 27.67
CA HIS A 8 12.16 0.96 27.74
C HIS A 8 12.79 -0.26 28.43
N MET A 9 12.26 -0.68 29.58
CA MET A 9 12.73 -1.87 30.29
C MET A 9 12.65 -3.14 29.42
N TYR A 10 11.54 -3.32 28.70
CA TYR A 10 11.34 -4.47 27.82
C TYR A 10 12.29 -4.48 26.63
N LEU A 11 12.53 -3.33 25.99
CA LEU A 11 13.40 -3.23 24.82
C LEU A 11 14.89 -3.41 25.17
N VAL A 12 15.33 -2.86 26.30
CA VAL A 12 16.72 -3.03 26.78
C VAL A 12 17.01 -4.47 27.22
N SER A 13 15.99 -5.17 27.74
CA SER A 13 16.15 -6.53 28.28
C SER A 13 15.76 -7.63 27.29
N LEU A 14 15.61 -7.32 25.99
CA LEU A 14 15.14 -8.27 24.99
C LEU A 14 15.97 -9.57 25.01
N PRO A 15 15.33 -10.75 24.87
CA PRO A 15 16.02 -12.04 24.95
C PRO A 15 17.18 -12.16 23.97
N GLU A 16 18.27 -12.81 24.40
CA GLU A 16 19.47 -13.02 23.57
C GLU A 16 19.23 -13.93 22.36
N THR A 17 18.07 -14.59 22.30
CA THR A 17 17.62 -15.36 21.14
C THR A 17 17.39 -14.48 19.92
N LEU A 18 17.15 -13.17 20.10
CA LEU A 18 17.09 -12.22 18.99
C LEU A 18 18.51 -11.83 18.53
N PRO A 19 18.74 -11.75 17.21
CA PRO A 19 20.01 -11.30 16.67
C PRO A 19 20.29 -9.85 17.08
N LYS A 20 21.57 -9.57 17.37
CA LYS A 20 22.10 -8.21 17.55
C LYS A 20 23.02 -7.89 16.36
N PRO A 21 22.46 -7.50 15.20
CA PRO A 21 23.26 -7.24 14.02
C PRO A 21 24.16 -6.02 14.25
N SER A 22 25.34 -6.00 13.61
CA SER A 22 26.24 -4.84 13.63
C SER A 22 25.61 -3.62 12.94
N ILE A 23 24.79 -3.88 11.93
CA ILE A 23 23.99 -2.88 11.22
C ILE A 23 22.52 -3.25 11.44
N PRO A 24 21.78 -2.49 12.26
CA PRO A 24 20.37 -2.76 12.53
C PRO A 24 19.54 -2.61 11.25
N SER A 25 18.54 -3.48 11.07
CA SER A 25 17.54 -3.31 10.03
C SER A 25 16.59 -2.15 10.32
N VAL A 26 16.39 -1.85 11.60
CA VAL A 26 15.62 -0.70 12.07
C VAL A 26 16.48 0.14 13.00
N ASP A 27 16.88 1.32 12.53
CA ASP A 27 17.59 2.30 13.35
C ASP A 27 16.69 3.51 13.65
N LEU A 28 16.31 3.67 14.92
CA LEU A 28 15.51 4.81 15.40
C LEU A 28 16.35 5.83 16.16
N ARG A 29 17.67 5.64 16.26
CA ARG A 29 18.55 6.59 16.97
C ARG A 29 18.61 7.96 16.28
N ALA A 30 18.49 7.96 14.95
CA ALA A 30 18.37 9.15 14.12
C ALA A 30 16.95 9.28 13.58
N PHE A 31 15.94 9.16 14.46
CA PHE A 31 14.55 9.33 14.06
C PHE A 31 14.28 10.78 13.67
N SER A 32 13.84 10.96 12.44
CA SER A 32 13.40 12.24 11.88
C SER A 32 12.20 11.97 10.99
N TYR A 33 11.21 12.85 11.02
CA TYR A 33 10.06 12.80 10.14
C TYR A 33 10.21 13.83 9.00
N ASP A 34 9.52 13.57 7.89
CA ASP A 34 9.56 14.39 6.69
C ASP A 34 8.81 15.71 6.92
N THR A 35 9.48 16.85 6.70
CA THR A 35 8.90 18.19 6.87
C THR A 35 7.83 18.49 5.84
N GLU A 36 7.91 17.93 4.62
CA GLU A 36 6.86 18.12 3.60
C GLU A 36 5.54 17.50 4.06
N TRP A 37 5.60 16.37 4.77
CA TRP A 37 4.42 15.72 5.36
C TRP A 37 3.87 16.51 6.55
N VAL A 38 4.73 17.16 7.33
CA VAL A 38 4.31 18.02 8.43
C VAL A 38 3.45 19.16 7.93
N GLU A 39 3.83 19.79 6.82
CA GLU A 39 3.08 20.89 6.22
C GLU A 39 1.70 20.45 5.69
N GLN A 40 1.60 19.24 5.16
CA GLN A 40 0.36 18.74 4.53
C GLN A 40 -0.64 18.15 5.53
N GLU A 41 -0.16 17.31 6.47
CA GLU A 41 -1.02 16.47 7.31
C GLU A 41 -0.82 16.73 8.81
N GLY A 42 0.21 17.48 9.17
CA GLY A 42 0.59 17.76 10.56
C GLY A 42 1.62 16.79 11.13
N ILE A 43 2.23 17.21 12.24
CA ILE A 43 3.37 16.53 12.87
C ILE A 43 3.01 15.10 13.32
N GLU A 44 1.84 14.90 13.93
CA GLU A 44 1.42 13.58 14.42
C GLU A 44 1.31 12.54 13.30
N TRP A 45 0.80 12.94 12.14
CA TRP A 45 0.67 12.09 10.96
C TRP A 45 2.02 11.78 10.34
N ALA A 46 2.92 12.77 10.25
CA ALA A 46 4.29 12.58 9.78
C ALA A 46 5.05 11.58 10.68
N ILE A 47 4.91 11.70 12.00
CA ILE A 47 5.48 10.74 12.96
C ILE A 47 4.91 9.34 12.75
N ASN A 48 3.58 9.20 12.66
CA ASN A 48 2.94 7.90 12.43
C ASN A 48 3.45 7.25 11.14
N ARG A 49 3.54 8.03 10.07
CA ARG A 49 4.04 7.55 8.77
C ARG A 49 5.47 7.04 8.87
N GLU A 50 6.37 7.79 9.51
CA GLU A 50 7.77 7.37 9.66
C GLU A 50 7.89 6.11 10.54
N LEU A 51 7.10 6.00 11.62
CA LEU A 51 7.03 4.78 12.43
C LEU A 51 6.55 3.57 11.60
N GLU A 52 5.52 3.73 10.77
CA GLU A 52 5.05 2.67 9.87
C GLU A 52 6.09 2.27 8.81
N VAL A 53 6.89 3.23 8.32
CA VAL A 53 7.96 2.95 7.35
C VAL A 53 9.07 2.12 8.00
N ARG A 54 9.48 2.49 9.23
CA ARG A 54 10.59 1.86 9.95
C ARG A 54 10.21 0.52 10.57
N LEU A 55 9.06 0.45 11.24
CA LEU A 55 8.63 -0.73 12.00
C LEU A 55 7.70 -1.64 11.21
N GLY A 56 7.19 -1.16 10.08
CA GLY A 56 6.16 -1.82 9.30
C GLY A 56 4.76 -1.30 9.63
N ALA A 57 3.84 -1.52 8.69
CA ALA A 57 2.45 -1.12 8.85
C ALA A 57 1.84 -1.79 10.07
N ARG A 58 0.99 -1.04 10.79
CA ARG A 58 0.10 -1.60 11.80
C ARG A 58 -0.91 -2.50 11.10
N THR A 59 -0.59 -3.78 11.01
CA THR A 59 -1.57 -4.76 10.54
C THR A 59 -2.73 -4.82 11.53
N ASN A 60 -3.87 -5.36 11.09
CA ASN A 60 -5.16 -5.30 11.77
C ASN A 60 -5.08 -5.56 13.28
N SER A 61 -6.11 -5.17 14.03
CA SER A 61 -6.24 -5.10 15.50
C SER A 61 -5.61 -6.18 16.42
N LYS A 62 -5.11 -7.31 15.90
CA LYS A 62 -4.38 -8.35 16.63
C LYS A 62 -2.90 -8.49 16.25
N ASP A 63 -2.48 -7.96 15.10
CA ASP A 63 -1.13 -8.12 14.57
C ASP A 63 -0.39 -6.78 14.73
N THR A 64 0.24 -6.60 15.89
CA THR A 64 1.26 -5.55 16.06
C THR A 64 2.46 -5.83 15.15
N PHE A 65 3.32 -4.84 14.96
CA PHE A 65 4.58 -5.09 14.25
C PHE A 65 5.44 -6.13 15.01
N THR A 66 6.34 -6.81 14.30
CA THR A 66 7.20 -7.84 14.89
C THR A 66 8.59 -7.28 15.13
N ILE A 67 9.09 -7.41 16.35
CA ILE A 67 10.48 -7.08 16.69
C ILE A 67 11.36 -8.27 16.30
N THR A 68 12.24 -8.07 15.33
CA THR A 68 13.09 -9.12 14.73
C THR A 68 14.54 -9.09 15.20
N GLU A 69 14.96 -8.01 15.86
CA GLU A 69 16.33 -7.78 16.31
C GLU A 69 16.35 -7.06 17.66
N ARG A 70 17.49 -7.15 18.36
CA ARG A 70 17.76 -6.39 19.60
C ARG A 70 18.91 -5.41 19.39
N GLY A 71 18.99 -4.41 20.25
CA GLY A 71 20.11 -3.47 20.31
C GLY A 71 19.67 -1.99 20.24
N PRO A 72 20.65 -1.07 20.17
CA PRO A 72 20.41 0.36 20.32
C PRO A 72 19.42 0.96 19.31
N GLY A 73 19.29 0.37 18.13
CA GLY A 73 18.36 0.82 17.09
C GLY A 73 16.90 0.73 17.53
N ILE A 74 16.47 -0.45 18.00
CA ILE A 74 15.09 -0.64 18.49
C ILE A 74 14.89 -0.10 19.91
N GLU A 75 15.93 -0.13 20.76
CA GLU A 75 15.89 0.44 22.12
C GLU A 75 15.55 1.93 22.12
N ALA A 76 15.98 2.67 21.08
CA ALA A 76 15.67 4.09 20.90
C ALA A 76 14.17 4.38 20.70
N LEU A 77 13.34 3.37 20.36
CA LEU A 77 11.89 3.55 20.17
C LEU A 77 11.22 4.15 21.41
N ALA A 78 11.61 3.74 22.62
CA ALA A 78 11.04 4.28 23.84
C ALA A 78 11.34 5.78 23.99
N GLN A 79 12.55 6.21 23.65
CA GLN A 79 12.97 7.62 23.72
C GLN A 79 12.24 8.47 22.66
N VAL A 80 12.08 7.93 21.45
CA VAL A 80 11.32 8.57 20.36
C VAL A 80 9.88 8.80 20.79
N LEU A 81 9.20 7.75 21.29
CA LEU A 81 7.81 7.86 21.73
C LEU A 81 7.65 8.77 22.95
N GLU A 82 8.61 8.76 23.87
CA GLU A 82 8.64 9.69 25.02
C GLU A 82 8.72 11.15 24.55
N GLY A 83 9.63 11.45 23.63
CA GLY A 83 9.79 12.79 23.07
C GLY A 83 8.52 13.27 22.35
N CYS A 84 7.92 12.40 21.54
CA CYS A 84 6.68 12.72 20.83
C CYS A 84 5.50 12.94 21.79
N LEU A 85 5.36 12.11 22.84
CA LEU A 85 4.29 12.27 23.83
C LEU A 85 4.47 13.47 24.75
N LYS A 86 5.70 13.93 24.98
CA LYS A 86 5.93 15.22 25.68
C LYS A 86 5.39 16.39 24.87
N GLN A 87 5.49 16.33 23.55
CA GLN A 87 4.96 17.35 22.65
C GLN A 87 3.44 17.21 22.44
N PHE A 88 2.92 15.97 22.39
CA PHE A 88 1.52 15.66 22.13
C PHE A 88 0.97 14.65 23.16
N PRO A 89 0.70 15.09 24.41
CA PRO A 89 0.33 14.17 25.49
C PRO A 89 -1.01 13.46 25.26
N ASP A 90 -1.96 14.14 24.61
CA ASP A 90 -3.31 13.65 24.35
C ASP A 90 -3.42 12.89 23.01
N SER A 91 -2.30 12.65 22.33
CA SER A 91 -2.29 11.95 21.05
C SER A 91 -2.70 10.49 21.19
N VAL A 92 -3.95 10.19 20.83
CA VAL A 92 -4.48 8.81 20.80
C VAL A 92 -3.62 7.92 19.89
N LEU A 93 -3.07 8.47 18.82
CA LEU A 93 -2.25 7.74 17.85
C LEU A 93 -0.92 7.29 18.47
N LEU A 94 -0.20 8.20 19.14
CA LEU A 94 1.07 7.91 19.81
C LEU A 94 0.88 7.00 21.03
N GLN A 95 -0.16 7.21 21.82
CA GLN A 95 -0.52 6.32 22.93
C GLN A 95 -0.78 4.88 22.43
N LYS A 96 -1.37 4.75 21.23
CA LYS A 96 -1.58 3.45 20.61
C LYS A 96 -0.27 2.83 20.10
N TRP A 97 0.70 3.63 19.64
CA TRP A 97 2.04 3.12 19.31
C TRP A 97 2.79 2.59 20.53
N VAL A 98 2.69 3.26 21.68
CA VAL A 98 3.26 2.76 22.95
C VAL A 98 2.64 1.40 23.31
N SER A 99 1.31 1.32 23.26
CA SER A 99 0.58 0.08 23.57
C SER A 99 0.96 -1.07 22.64
N ASP A 100 0.97 -0.82 21.32
CA ASP A 100 1.33 -1.83 20.32
C ASP A 100 2.80 -2.26 20.46
N SER A 101 3.71 -1.34 20.82
CA SER A 101 5.14 -1.65 21.03
C SER A 101 5.38 -2.51 22.27
N ILE A 102 4.62 -2.28 23.35
CA ILE A 102 4.65 -3.12 24.56
C ILE A 102 4.19 -4.54 24.21
N ILE A 103 3.06 -4.67 23.50
CA ILE A 103 2.53 -5.97 23.06
C ILE A 103 3.55 -6.69 22.17
N ALA A 104 4.15 -5.99 21.20
CA ALA A 104 5.18 -6.56 20.33
C ALA A 104 6.38 -7.09 21.13
N ALA A 105 6.85 -6.35 22.13
CA ALA A 105 7.91 -6.82 23.01
C ALA A 105 7.49 -8.04 23.84
N GLU A 106 6.28 -8.03 24.43
CA GLU A 106 5.76 -9.18 25.20
C GLU A 106 5.65 -10.46 24.35
N MET A 107 5.28 -10.31 23.08
CA MET A 107 5.26 -11.42 22.12
C MET A 107 6.65 -12.02 21.89
N VAL A 108 7.72 -11.20 21.87
CA VAL A 108 9.10 -11.69 21.78
C VAL A 108 9.47 -12.54 23.00
N TYR A 109 9.19 -12.07 24.21
CA TYR A 109 9.48 -12.84 25.43
C TYR A 109 8.73 -14.17 25.45
N THR A 110 7.44 -14.12 25.08
CA THR A 110 6.59 -15.31 24.97
C THR A 110 7.15 -16.30 23.95
N ALA A 111 7.55 -15.83 22.78
CA ALA A 111 8.15 -16.67 21.73
C ALA A 111 9.52 -17.25 22.15
N ALA A 112 10.30 -16.51 22.94
CA ALA A 112 11.57 -16.97 23.49
C ALA A 112 11.43 -17.90 24.71
N GLY A 113 10.20 -18.09 25.24
CA GLY A 113 9.97 -18.83 26.48
C GLY A 113 10.63 -18.18 27.71
N SER A 114 10.88 -16.88 27.65
CA SER A 114 11.53 -16.10 28.71
C SER A 114 10.48 -15.38 29.55
N ALA A 115 10.71 -15.26 30.85
CA ALA A 115 9.84 -14.47 31.72
C ALA A 115 9.94 -12.98 31.39
N LEU A 116 8.82 -12.25 31.51
CA LEU A 116 8.82 -10.80 31.34
C LEU A 116 9.68 -10.13 32.43
N PRO A 117 10.51 -9.12 32.08
CA PRO A 117 11.26 -8.37 33.07
C PRO A 117 10.29 -7.71 34.04
N SER A 118 10.47 -7.95 35.34
CA SER A 118 9.73 -7.24 36.38
C SER A 118 10.63 -6.18 37.01
N LEU A 119 10.04 -5.10 37.54
CA LEU A 119 10.77 -4.07 38.28
C LEU A 119 11.60 -4.64 39.45
N ALA A 120 11.14 -5.72 40.09
CA ALA A 120 11.88 -6.38 41.16
C ALA A 120 13.19 -7.03 40.68
N THR A 121 13.25 -7.39 39.40
CA THR A 121 14.40 -8.09 38.79
C THR A 121 15.51 -7.11 38.41
N VAL A 122 15.17 -5.88 37.99
CA VAL A 122 16.15 -4.90 37.47
C VAL A 122 17.04 -4.34 38.59
N SER A 123 16.52 -4.19 39.82
CA SER A 123 17.34 -3.75 40.97
C SER A 123 18.44 -4.73 41.38
N LEU A 124 18.36 -6.01 41.00
CA LEU A 124 19.32 -7.04 41.38
C LEU A 124 20.38 -7.30 40.29
N ALA A 125 20.07 -7.01 39.02
CA ALA A 125 20.92 -7.34 37.89
C ALA A 125 22.14 -6.41 37.72
N VAL A 126 22.16 -5.22 38.35
CA VAL A 126 23.30 -4.29 38.29
C VAL A 126 24.53 -4.81 39.06
N SER A 127 24.39 -5.85 39.88
CA SER A 127 25.46 -6.31 40.77
C SER A 127 26.12 -7.63 40.37
N SER A 128 25.78 -8.25 39.23
CA SER A 128 26.38 -9.55 38.89
C SER A 128 26.46 -9.84 37.39
N SER A 129 27.63 -9.58 36.80
CA SER A 129 27.99 -10.00 35.45
C SER A 129 29.27 -10.85 35.48
N THR A 130 29.14 -12.15 35.74
CA THR A 130 30.16 -13.13 35.37
C THR A 130 29.49 -14.40 34.83
N ASN A 131 29.67 -14.60 33.53
CA ASN A 131 29.76 -15.85 32.75
C ASN A 131 29.03 -17.10 33.24
N LYS A 132 28.17 -17.66 32.37
CA LYS A 132 28.23 -19.10 32.05
C LYS A 132 27.52 -19.42 30.74
N ALA A 133 28.32 -19.89 29.78
CA ALA A 133 27.88 -20.54 28.56
C ALA A 133 27.34 -21.95 28.88
N GLY A 134 26.19 -22.30 28.31
CA GLY A 134 25.61 -23.64 28.35
C GLY A 134 24.92 -23.93 27.03
N GLY A 135 25.57 -24.73 26.19
CA GLY A 135 25.12 -25.05 24.84
C GLY A 135 23.95 -26.04 24.82
N ALA A 136 23.03 -25.83 23.88
CA ALA A 136 22.05 -26.82 23.44
C ALA A 136 21.93 -26.79 21.92
N LYS A 137 22.42 -27.85 21.26
CA LYS A 137 22.22 -28.11 19.82
C LYS A 137 20.75 -28.49 19.57
N ARG A 138 20.05 -27.74 18.70
CA ARG A 138 18.81 -28.19 18.07
C ARG A 138 18.80 -27.90 16.56
N LYS A 139 18.17 -28.82 15.84
CA LYS A 139 18.22 -29.05 14.38
C LYS A 139 17.67 -27.88 13.56
N GLN A 140 18.39 -27.53 12.50
CA GLN A 140 18.00 -26.57 11.47
C GLN A 140 16.90 -27.16 10.57
N GLY A 141 15.80 -26.41 10.41
CA GLY A 141 14.86 -26.55 9.30
C GLY A 141 15.14 -25.44 8.29
N HIS A 142 15.37 -25.81 7.04
CA HIS A 142 15.58 -24.87 5.93
C HIS A 142 14.29 -24.10 5.61
N ALA A 143 14.37 -22.76 5.64
CA ALA A 143 13.35 -21.88 5.09
C ALA A 143 13.95 -21.01 3.96
N GLN A 144 13.17 -20.84 2.89
CA GLN A 144 13.57 -20.15 1.65
C GLN A 144 13.66 -18.62 1.80
N PRO A 145 14.49 -17.93 0.98
CA PRO A 145 14.65 -16.48 1.03
C PRO A 145 13.50 -15.74 0.34
N GLN A 146 12.87 -14.80 1.05
CA GLN A 146 11.91 -13.84 0.50
C GLN A 146 12.60 -12.55 0.03
N VAL A 147 12.11 -12.03 -1.09
CA VAL A 147 12.71 -11.02 -1.97
C VAL A 147 12.41 -9.59 -1.47
N LYS A 148 13.45 -8.75 -1.37
CA LYS A 148 13.34 -7.30 -1.09
C LYS A 148 12.64 -6.55 -2.24
N ARG A 149 11.74 -5.61 -1.94
CA ARG A 149 11.17 -4.64 -2.89
C ARG A 149 12.06 -3.39 -2.96
N PRO A 150 12.44 -2.88 -4.15
CA PRO A 150 13.19 -1.64 -4.28
C PRO A 150 12.30 -0.42 -4.59
N ASP A 151 12.84 0.74 -4.20
CA ASP A 151 12.34 2.11 -4.27
C ASP A 151 11.66 2.57 -5.56
N THR A 152 10.67 3.46 -5.40
CA THR A 152 9.99 4.21 -6.46
C THR A 152 10.36 5.69 -6.39
N LYS A 153 11.20 6.15 -7.31
CA LYS A 153 11.57 7.57 -7.53
C LYS A 153 10.85 8.12 -8.77
N ILE A 154 10.18 9.26 -8.60
CA ILE A 154 9.40 10.05 -9.58
C ILE A 154 10.32 10.58 -10.69
N LEU A 155 9.89 10.60 -11.97
CA LEU A 155 10.68 11.14 -13.10
C LEU A 155 9.86 11.88 -14.17
N SER A 156 10.52 12.82 -14.83
CA SER A 156 10.02 13.80 -15.81
C SER A 156 10.05 13.31 -17.26
N GLY A 157 8.91 12.80 -17.77
CA GLY A 157 8.69 12.57 -19.21
C GLY A 157 7.99 11.26 -19.56
N PHE A 158 7.29 11.20 -20.70
CA PHE A 158 6.49 10.02 -21.10
C PHE A 158 7.32 8.79 -21.51
N GLY A 159 8.60 8.96 -21.86
CA GLY A 159 9.54 7.86 -21.99
C GLY A 159 10.34 7.71 -20.69
N ASP A 160 10.06 6.69 -19.89
CA ASP A 160 10.95 6.36 -18.76
C ASP A 160 12.08 5.48 -19.28
N VAL A 161 13.29 6.04 -19.38
CA VAL A 161 14.51 5.34 -19.83
C VAL A 161 14.82 4.12 -18.94
N ARG A 162 14.24 4.03 -17.74
CA ARG A 162 14.37 2.88 -16.84
C ARG A 162 13.41 1.75 -17.17
N TYR A 163 12.45 1.94 -18.08
CA TYR A 163 11.48 0.91 -18.44
C TYR A 163 11.42 0.70 -19.95
N LYS A 164 11.54 -0.55 -20.38
CA LYS A 164 11.29 -0.95 -21.75
C LYS A 164 9.86 -1.47 -21.88
N ASP A 165 9.03 -0.77 -22.64
CA ASP A 165 7.67 -1.21 -22.94
C ASP A 165 7.71 -2.58 -23.65
N LEU A 166 6.90 -3.51 -23.16
CA LEU A 166 6.70 -4.83 -23.74
C LEU A 166 5.36 -4.87 -24.48
N PRO A 167 5.27 -5.60 -25.60
CA PRO A 167 3.98 -5.85 -26.23
C PRO A 167 3.06 -6.59 -25.26
N GLU A 168 1.77 -6.27 -25.33
CA GLU A 168 0.76 -7.01 -24.60
C GLU A 168 0.76 -8.48 -25.05
N PRO A 169 0.78 -9.45 -24.12
CA PRO A 169 0.70 -10.85 -24.50
C PRO A 169 -0.66 -11.12 -25.18
N PRO A 170 -0.71 -12.01 -26.18
CA PRO A 170 -1.95 -12.35 -26.85
C PRO A 170 -2.98 -12.86 -25.84
N LYS A 171 -4.27 -12.59 -26.10
CA LYS A 171 -5.37 -13.07 -25.27
C LYS A 171 -5.25 -14.58 -25.09
N ARG A 172 -5.18 -15.03 -23.84
CA ARG A 172 -5.16 -16.46 -23.52
C ARG A 172 -6.49 -17.08 -23.93
N SER A 173 -6.44 -18.20 -24.66
CA SER A 173 -7.62 -18.97 -25.05
C SER A 173 -8.29 -19.70 -23.89
N SER A 174 -7.55 -19.93 -22.79
CA SER A 174 -8.05 -20.58 -21.58
C SER A 174 -7.69 -19.79 -20.31
N GLY A 175 -8.63 -19.76 -19.36
CA GLY A 175 -8.50 -19.09 -18.06
C GLY A 175 -9.38 -17.85 -17.90
N ALA A 176 -9.38 -17.28 -16.69
CA ALA A 176 -10.11 -16.06 -16.38
C ALA A 176 -9.61 -14.92 -17.28
N GLN A 177 -10.51 -14.34 -18.07
CA GLN A 177 -10.14 -13.22 -18.93
C GLN A 177 -9.73 -12.00 -18.09
N GLN A 178 -8.61 -11.40 -18.48
CA GLN A 178 -8.17 -10.14 -17.90
C GLN A 178 -9.23 -9.07 -18.15
N ASN A 179 -9.46 -8.18 -17.17
CA ASN A 179 -10.40 -7.08 -17.37
C ASN A 179 -9.90 -6.20 -18.53
N PRO A 180 -10.75 -5.88 -19.52
CA PRO A 180 -10.35 -5.19 -20.74
C PRO A 180 -9.85 -3.76 -20.50
N LEU A 181 -10.07 -3.19 -19.32
CA LEU A 181 -9.55 -1.86 -18.95
C LEU A 181 -8.10 -1.88 -18.49
N ILE A 182 -7.57 -3.02 -18.02
CA ILE A 182 -6.16 -3.13 -17.60
C ILE A 182 -5.20 -2.64 -18.70
N PRO A 183 -5.29 -3.09 -19.96
CA PRO A 183 -4.39 -2.60 -21.01
C PRO A 183 -4.60 -1.13 -21.35
N LYS A 184 -5.82 -0.59 -21.16
CA LYS A 184 -6.11 0.83 -21.38
C LYS A 184 -5.46 1.74 -20.33
N VAL A 185 -5.29 1.25 -19.09
CA VAL A 185 -4.81 2.06 -17.95
C VAL A 185 -3.40 1.68 -17.48
N SER A 186 -2.80 0.63 -18.04
CA SER A 186 -1.46 0.18 -17.68
C SER A 186 -0.70 -0.38 -18.88
N ARG A 187 0.62 -0.20 -18.86
CA ARG A 187 1.54 -0.78 -19.84
C ARG A 187 2.37 -1.87 -19.21
N LEU A 188 2.66 -2.93 -19.97
CA LEU A 188 3.61 -3.95 -19.54
C LEU A 188 5.02 -3.41 -19.78
N CYS A 189 5.86 -3.41 -18.75
CA CYS A 189 7.16 -2.76 -18.75
C CYS A 189 8.23 -3.70 -18.13
N LEU A 190 9.44 -3.71 -18.68
CA LEU A 190 10.63 -4.30 -18.04
C LEU A 190 11.45 -3.20 -17.39
N LYS A 191 11.68 -3.31 -16.07
CA LYS A 191 12.61 -2.44 -15.38
C LYS A 191 14.04 -2.76 -15.84
N LEU A 192 14.66 -1.82 -16.54
CA LEU A 192 16.08 -1.87 -16.89
C LEU A 192 16.86 -1.61 -15.60
N VAL A 193 17.56 -2.65 -15.11
CA VAL A 193 18.50 -2.49 -14.01
C VAL A 193 19.71 -1.77 -14.60
N THR A 194 19.77 -0.45 -14.42
CA THR A 194 21.01 0.28 -14.65
C THR A 194 22.02 -0.27 -13.66
N LYS A 195 23.01 -1.02 -14.16
CA LYS A 195 24.23 -1.25 -13.40
C LYS A 195 24.91 0.11 -13.34
N GLU A 196 24.57 0.91 -12.33
CA GLU A 196 25.38 2.08 -12.01
C GLU A 196 26.77 1.53 -11.73
N VAL A 197 27.70 1.87 -12.63
CA VAL A 197 29.12 1.60 -12.42
C VAL A 197 29.49 2.51 -11.26
N ASP A 198 29.56 1.94 -10.06
CA ASP A 198 30.07 2.63 -8.88
C ASP A 198 31.53 3.03 -9.16
N GLY A 199 31.69 4.20 -9.77
CA GLY A 199 32.96 4.87 -9.99
C GLY A 199 33.46 5.35 -8.65
N ASN A 200 34.09 4.45 -7.89
CA ASN A 200 34.85 4.75 -6.69
C ASN A 200 36.13 5.54 -7.08
N GLY A 201 35.93 6.79 -7.48
CA GLY A 201 36.98 7.77 -7.76
C GLY A 201 37.44 8.43 -6.46
N ASN A 202 38.43 7.82 -5.83
CA ASN A 202 39.19 8.36 -4.71
C ASN A 202 39.78 9.75 -5.08
N LYS A 203 39.19 10.83 -4.57
CA LYS A 203 39.79 12.18 -4.58
C LYS A 203 39.98 12.66 -3.14
N ASN A 204 41.09 12.26 -2.55
CA ASN A 204 41.71 13.00 -1.45
C ASN A 204 42.38 14.24 -2.03
N VAL A 205 41.73 15.39 -1.92
CA VAL A 205 42.41 16.68 -1.94
C VAL A 205 42.16 17.30 -0.57
N GLY A 206 43.23 17.36 0.23
CA GLY A 206 43.23 18.14 1.46
C GLY A 206 43.25 19.62 1.13
N ASP A 207 42.59 20.41 1.95
CA ASP A 207 42.92 21.81 2.10
C ASP A 207 42.72 22.20 3.56
N GLY A 208 43.78 22.79 4.11
CA GLY A 208 43.86 23.25 5.49
C GLY A 208 43.25 24.63 5.63
N GLY A 209 42.64 24.88 6.79
CA GLY A 209 42.05 26.18 7.10
C GLY A 209 41.92 26.37 8.59
N ASP A 210 43.04 26.66 9.24
CA ASP A 210 43.08 27.25 10.58
C ASP A 210 42.41 28.63 10.54
N GLY A 211 41.36 28.80 11.35
CA GLY A 211 40.62 30.07 11.46
C GLY A 211 40.08 30.30 12.86
N ARG A 212 40.96 30.74 13.77
CA ARG A 212 40.58 31.31 15.08
C ARG A 212 39.80 32.61 14.85
N GLY A 213 38.63 32.75 15.47
CA GLY A 213 37.87 33.98 15.49
C GLY A 213 37.08 34.15 16.79
N ARG A 214 37.56 35.03 17.66
CA ARG A 214 36.94 35.50 18.91
C ARG A 214 35.83 36.54 18.60
N GLY A 215 34.86 36.68 19.50
CA GLY A 215 34.04 37.90 19.67
C GLY A 215 32.58 37.56 19.98
N SER A 216 32.12 37.55 21.23
CA SER A 216 31.85 38.68 22.12
C SER A 216 30.55 39.43 21.80
N ALA A 217 29.54 39.11 22.61
CA ALA A 217 28.64 40.01 23.32
C ALA A 217 27.72 41.00 22.56
N ASN A 218 26.44 40.91 22.96
CA ASN A 218 25.63 41.98 23.56
C ASN A 218 24.52 42.66 22.73
N LYS A 219 23.42 42.91 23.46
CA LYS A 219 22.42 43.99 23.38
C LYS A 219 21.16 43.86 22.50
N HIS A 220 20.04 43.89 23.25
CA HIS A 220 18.90 44.82 23.18
C HIS A 220 18.15 45.05 21.86
N GLY A 221 16.86 44.71 21.89
CA GLY A 221 15.79 45.70 22.06
C GLY A 221 15.06 46.20 20.80
N ARG A 222 13.79 46.56 21.04
CA ARG A 222 12.75 47.18 20.17
C ARG A 222 11.85 46.17 19.44
N ASP A 223 10.56 46.06 19.76
CA ASP A 223 9.49 47.09 19.81
C ASP A 223 9.46 47.94 18.54
N GLU A 224 8.76 47.50 17.50
CA GLU A 224 8.04 48.40 16.59
C GLU A 224 6.73 47.74 16.15
N ASP A 225 5.65 48.41 16.57
CA ASP A 225 4.31 48.35 16.03
C ASP A 225 4.32 48.62 14.51
N LEU A 226 3.55 47.84 13.74
CA LEU A 226 3.03 48.29 12.46
C LEU A 226 1.57 47.86 12.32
N ASP A 227 0.74 48.90 12.47
CA ASP A 227 -0.49 49.14 11.72
C ASP A 227 -0.37 48.66 10.25
N GLY A 228 -1.37 48.01 9.67
CA GLY A 228 -2.65 48.61 9.34
C GLY A 228 -2.63 48.98 7.86
N THR A 229 -3.35 48.20 7.04
CA THR A 229 -3.99 48.72 5.83
C THR A 229 -5.19 47.85 5.50
N ASP A 230 -6.35 48.46 5.66
CA ASP A 230 -7.59 48.15 4.98
C ASP A 230 -7.36 48.06 3.46
N ASN A 231 -8.01 47.10 2.80
CA ASN A 231 -8.26 47.16 1.36
C ASN A 231 -9.65 46.60 1.08
N GLU A 232 -10.58 47.55 1.03
CA GLU A 232 -11.68 47.75 0.10
C GLU A 232 -12.12 46.57 -0.80
N ASP A 233 -13.36 46.16 -0.58
CA ASP A 233 -14.47 46.17 -1.53
C ASP A 233 -14.12 46.12 -3.03
N GLY A 234 -14.38 44.95 -3.63
CA GLY A 234 -14.55 44.78 -5.07
C GLY A 234 -15.93 44.22 -5.37
N GLU A 235 -16.90 45.11 -5.59
CA GLU A 235 -18.19 44.80 -6.19
C GLU A 235 -18.07 44.44 -7.68
N GLY A 236 -19.01 43.64 -8.18
CA GLY A 236 -19.55 43.83 -9.53
C GLY A 236 -18.97 42.95 -10.65
N GLY A 237 -19.83 42.08 -11.19
CA GLY A 237 -19.55 41.33 -12.41
C GLY A 237 -20.65 40.33 -12.75
N GLU A 238 -21.84 40.83 -13.07
CA GLU A 238 -22.94 40.05 -13.63
C GLU A 238 -22.69 39.69 -15.11
N HIS A 239 -23.32 38.59 -15.53
CA HIS A 239 -23.75 38.23 -16.89
C HIS A 239 -22.71 38.01 -18.01
N GLY A 240 -22.78 36.79 -18.54
CA GLY A 240 -22.33 36.41 -19.89
C GLY A 240 -22.95 35.06 -20.26
N GLU A 241 -24.11 35.09 -20.90
CA GLU A 241 -24.79 33.91 -21.44
C GLU A 241 -24.14 33.41 -22.74
N HIS A 242 -24.47 32.15 -23.06
CA HIS A 242 -24.55 31.54 -24.38
C HIS A 242 -23.33 31.51 -25.32
N GLY A 243 -22.85 30.30 -25.54
CA GLY A 243 -22.18 29.87 -26.77
C GLY A 243 -22.61 28.44 -27.10
N GLU A 244 -23.71 28.29 -27.83
CA GLU A 244 -24.02 27.07 -28.58
C GLU A 244 -23.17 27.04 -29.86
N GLY A 245 -22.86 25.83 -30.34
CA GLY A 245 -22.40 25.62 -31.72
C GLY A 245 -21.00 25.02 -31.84
N GLY A 246 -20.96 23.75 -32.21
CA GLY A 246 -19.75 23.04 -32.59
C GLY A 246 -20.14 21.67 -33.14
N GLU A 247 -20.69 21.68 -34.35
CA GLU A 247 -21.15 20.53 -35.11
C GLU A 247 -20.02 19.54 -35.47
N ASP A 248 -20.48 18.37 -35.88
CA ASP A 248 -19.78 17.14 -36.13
C ASP A 248 -18.66 17.24 -37.19
N GLY A 249 -17.51 16.64 -36.87
CA GLY A 249 -16.46 16.33 -37.83
C GLY A 249 -16.59 14.89 -38.30
N GLU A 250 -17.19 14.71 -39.48
CA GLU A 250 -17.21 13.45 -40.21
C GLU A 250 -15.84 13.08 -40.82
N ASN A 251 -15.63 11.78 -40.97
CA ASN A 251 -14.85 11.06 -42.00
C ASN A 251 -13.32 11.26 -42.08
N GLY A 252 -12.64 10.14 -41.87
CA GLY A 252 -11.30 9.86 -42.38
C GLY A 252 -11.23 8.38 -42.79
N ASP A 253 -11.76 8.06 -43.96
CA ASP A 253 -11.52 6.83 -44.69
C ASP A 253 -10.06 6.76 -45.18
N GLY A 254 -9.56 5.53 -45.34
CA GLY A 254 -8.53 5.23 -46.33
C GLY A 254 -7.09 5.10 -45.82
N GLY A 255 -6.61 3.86 -45.82
CA GLY A 255 -5.20 3.52 -45.63
C GLY A 255 -4.97 2.06 -46.00
N GLU A 256 -5.10 1.77 -47.29
CA GLU A 256 -4.81 0.47 -47.90
C GLU A 256 -3.30 0.16 -47.95
N ASN A 257 -3.01 -1.14 -47.84
CA ASN A 257 -1.95 -1.91 -48.50
C ASN A 257 -0.49 -1.43 -48.44
N GLY A 258 0.35 -2.25 -47.80
CA GLY A 258 1.76 -2.41 -48.12
C GLY A 258 2.06 -3.90 -48.25
N GLU A 259 2.19 -4.35 -49.50
CA GLU A 259 2.54 -5.71 -49.92
C GLU A 259 4.02 -6.03 -49.65
N ASP A 260 4.26 -7.32 -49.38
CA ASP A 260 5.33 -8.18 -49.85
C ASP A 260 6.75 -7.62 -50.10
N GLY A 261 7.70 -8.17 -49.34
CA GLY A 261 9.12 -8.19 -49.68
C GLY A 261 9.64 -9.62 -49.64
N GLU A 262 9.60 -10.30 -50.78
CA GLU A 262 10.35 -11.53 -51.04
C GLU A 262 11.85 -11.24 -51.24
N GLY A 263 12.68 -12.25 -50.98
CA GLY A 263 13.92 -12.46 -51.75
C GLY A 263 15.22 -11.98 -51.12
N GLY A 264 16.13 -12.93 -50.88
CA GLY A 264 17.52 -12.69 -50.51
C GLY A 264 18.26 -13.99 -50.23
N GLU A 265 18.62 -14.70 -51.30
CA GLU A 265 19.35 -15.97 -51.32
C GLU A 265 20.82 -15.86 -50.85
N ASP A 266 21.29 -16.98 -50.31
CA ASP A 266 22.59 -17.64 -50.46
C ASP A 266 23.86 -16.82 -50.77
N GLY A 267 24.82 -16.90 -49.84
CA GLY A 267 26.24 -16.63 -50.07
C GLY A 267 27.10 -17.74 -49.44
N LYS A 268 27.68 -18.56 -50.33
CA LYS A 268 28.55 -19.72 -50.07
C LYS A 268 29.95 -19.34 -49.59
N ASP A 269 30.53 -20.28 -48.85
CA ASP A 269 31.93 -20.75 -48.80
C ASP A 269 33.10 -19.74 -48.90
N ALA A 270 33.90 -19.71 -47.83
CA ALA A 270 35.34 -19.48 -47.93
C ALA A 270 36.07 -20.21 -46.79
N GLU A 271 37.18 -20.79 -47.17
CA GLU A 271 37.88 -21.94 -46.59
C GLU A 271 38.81 -21.60 -45.40
N ASP A 272 39.07 -22.65 -44.63
CA ASP A 272 40.35 -23.08 -44.06
C ASP A 272 41.36 -22.03 -43.57
N SER A 273 41.56 -22.00 -42.25
CA SER A 273 42.88 -21.79 -41.63
C SER A 273 42.89 -22.40 -40.23
N GLU A 274 43.61 -23.52 -40.11
CA GLU A 274 43.88 -24.25 -38.87
C GLU A 274 44.79 -23.48 -37.89
N MET A 275 44.40 -23.56 -36.61
CA MET A 275 45.21 -23.68 -35.38
C MET A 275 46.04 -22.49 -34.84
N PRO A 276 46.33 -22.42 -33.51
CA PRO A 276 46.02 -23.38 -32.43
C PRO A 276 45.32 -22.81 -31.17
N SER A 277 44.70 -23.76 -30.46
CA SER A 277 44.35 -23.84 -29.03
C SER A 277 45.01 -22.82 -28.08
N PRO A 278 44.22 -22.24 -27.16
CA PRO A 278 44.44 -22.63 -25.76
C PRO A 278 43.15 -23.03 -25.04
N GLU A 279 43.29 -24.17 -24.38
CA GLU A 279 42.41 -24.88 -23.49
C GLU A 279 41.56 -24.00 -22.55
N ALA A 280 40.24 -24.12 -22.76
CA ALA A 280 39.28 -24.60 -21.77
C ALA A 280 39.13 -23.84 -20.44
N LEU A 281 38.31 -22.78 -20.42
CA LEU A 281 37.39 -22.48 -19.31
C LEU A 281 36.11 -21.75 -19.82
N ASP A 282 35.46 -22.23 -20.88
CA ASP A 282 34.18 -21.64 -21.32
C ASP A 282 32.99 -22.41 -20.76
N GLY A 283 32.83 -22.30 -19.44
CA GLY A 283 31.62 -22.74 -18.75
C GLY A 283 30.46 -21.83 -19.12
N LYS A 284 29.68 -22.21 -20.14
CA LYS A 284 28.38 -21.61 -20.53
C LYS A 284 27.37 -21.68 -19.38
N HIS A 285 27.58 -20.91 -18.33
CA HIS A 285 26.54 -20.56 -17.38
C HIS A 285 25.61 -19.56 -18.06
N LYS A 286 24.56 -20.07 -18.73
CA LYS A 286 23.38 -19.26 -19.07
C LYS A 286 22.75 -18.80 -17.75
N CYS A 287 23.27 -17.75 -17.14
CA CYS A 287 22.59 -17.01 -16.09
C CYS A 287 21.34 -16.39 -16.73
N LYS A 288 20.22 -17.13 -16.68
CA LYS A 288 18.90 -16.60 -17.03
C LYS A 288 18.61 -15.47 -16.05
N ALA A 289 18.89 -14.23 -16.45
CA ALA A 289 18.46 -13.06 -15.70
C ALA A 289 16.94 -13.15 -15.55
N ASN A 290 16.46 -13.29 -14.31
CA ASN A 290 15.03 -13.38 -14.01
C ASN A 290 14.42 -11.98 -14.14
N THR A 291 14.24 -11.51 -15.38
CA THR A 291 13.60 -10.24 -15.68
C THR A 291 12.10 -10.40 -15.48
N LYS A 292 11.63 -10.14 -14.25
CA LYS A 292 10.20 -10.13 -13.94
C LYS A 292 9.54 -8.96 -14.68
N ALA A 293 8.46 -9.22 -15.41
CA ALA A 293 7.65 -8.19 -16.04
C ALA A 293 6.81 -7.44 -15.01
N TRP A 294 6.75 -6.12 -15.15
CA TRP A 294 5.96 -5.21 -14.32
C TRP A 294 4.85 -4.59 -15.15
N ARG A 295 3.81 -4.08 -14.47
CA ARG A 295 2.84 -3.19 -15.08
C ARG A 295 3.01 -1.79 -14.49
N CYS A 296 3.21 -0.83 -15.36
CA CYS A 296 3.34 0.58 -15.04
C CYS A 296 1.99 1.25 -15.35
N CYS A 297 1.55 2.22 -14.55
CA CYS A 297 0.39 3.04 -14.92
C CYS A 297 0.60 3.67 -16.32
N ILE A 298 -0.46 3.88 -17.11
CA ILE A 298 -0.30 4.57 -18.41
C ILE A 298 0.24 5.99 -18.25
N ALA A 299 -0.07 6.62 -17.11
CA ALA A 299 0.49 7.88 -16.68
C ALA A 299 1.68 7.69 -15.71
N SER A 300 2.42 6.57 -15.80
CA SER A 300 3.53 6.22 -14.90
C SER A 300 4.61 7.29 -14.82
N SER A 301 4.82 8.05 -15.89
CA SER A 301 5.70 9.22 -15.89
C SER A 301 5.32 10.21 -14.79
N ARG A 302 4.03 10.52 -14.64
CA ARG A 302 3.57 11.51 -13.65
C ARG A 302 3.21 10.90 -12.30
N CYS A 303 2.57 9.72 -12.29
CA CYS A 303 2.12 9.10 -11.05
C CYS A 303 3.18 8.22 -10.36
N GLY A 304 4.26 7.83 -11.05
CA GLY A 304 5.35 6.99 -10.51
C GLY A 304 4.96 5.56 -10.11
N MET A 305 3.70 5.18 -10.33
CA MET A 305 3.13 3.97 -9.75
C MET A 305 3.37 2.75 -10.67
N SER A 306 3.99 1.71 -10.10
CA SER A 306 4.24 0.43 -10.77
C SER A 306 3.89 -0.76 -9.88
N TRP A 307 3.49 -1.88 -10.50
CA TRP A 307 3.07 -3.09 -9.81
C TRP A 307 3.64 -4.33 -10.47
N SER A 308 3.87 -5.36 -9.69
CA SER A 308 4.05 -6.71 -10.21
C SER A 308 2.76 -7.20 -10.89
N ASN A 309 2.88 -7.99 -11.97
CA ASN A 309 1.77 -8.43 -12.82
C ASN A 309 0.65 -9.24 -12.10
N SER A 310 0.88 -9.69 -10.87
CA SER A 310 -0.08 -10.49 -10.08
C SER A 310 -1.22 -9.69 -9.45
N ASN A 311 -1.18 -8.36 -9.43
CA ASN A 311 -2.14 -7.56 -8.65
C ASN A 311 -2.97 -6.58 -9.49
N LEU A 312 -3.70 -7.13 -10.47
CA LEU A 312 -4.54 -6.39 -11.42
C LEU A 312 -5.60 -5.51 -10.73
N GLN A 313 -6.13 -5.92 -9.58
CA GLN A 313 -7.12 -5.15 -8.83
C GLN A 313 -6.53 -3.86 -8.24
N ARG A 314 -5.27 -3.87 -7.81
CA ARG A 314 -4.59 -2.65 -7.35
C ARG A 314 -4.37 -1.66 -8.48
N ILE A 315 -4.09 -2.14 -9.70
CA ILE A 315 -3.97 -1.30 -10.89
C ILE A 315 -5.29 -0.57 -11.16
N LEU A 316 -6.42 -1.30 -11.17
CA LEU A 316 -7.75 -0.69 -11.38
C LEU A 316 -8.11 0.28 -10.24
N LYS A 317 -7.83 -0.08 -8.99
CA LYS A 317 -8.12 0.81 -7.84
C LYS A 317 -7.33 2.11 -7.93
N HIS A 318 -6.05 2.05 -8.29
CA HIS A 318 -5.25 3.25 -8.54
C HIS A 318 -5.79 4.02 -9.75
N ALA A 319 -6.10 3.33 -10.85
CA ALA A 319 -6.57 3.99 -12.06
C ALA A 319 -7.89 4.76 -11.83
N ALA A 320 -8.78 4.27 -10.97
CA ALA A 320 -10.00 4.97 -10.59
C ALA A 320 -9.77 6.33 -9.89
N SER A 321 -8.63 6.51 -9.21
CA SER A 321 -8.29 7.71 -8.45
C SER A 321 -7.13 8.52 -9.05
N CYS A 322 -6.41 7.99 -10.03
CA CYS A 322 -5.21 8.63 -10.58
C CYS A 322 -5.56 9.83 -11.46
N GLU A 323 -5.29 11.05 -10.98
CA GLU A 323 -5.62 12.30 -11.67
C GLU A 323 -4.98 12.44 -13.05
N TYR A 324 -3.85 11.77 -13.26
CA TYR A 324 -3.13 11.78 -14.54
C TYR A 324 -3.73 10.85 -15.60
N ILE A 325 -4.73 10.03 -15.25
CA ILE A 325 -5.49 9.23 -16.21
C ILE A 325 -6.68 10.07 -16.71
N PRO A 326 -6.95 10.08 -18.03
CA PRO A 326 -8.11 10.76 -18.61
C PRO A 326 -9.40 10.45 -17.86
N ARG A 327 -10.23 11.48 -17.67
CA ARG A 327 -11.46 11.40 -16.86
C ARG A 327 -12.37 10.25 -17.33
N ASP A 328 -12.49 10.05 -18.64
CA ASP A 328 -13.37 9.03 -19.22
C ASP A 328 -12.90 7.62 -18.84
N LEU A 329 -11.60 7.34 -18.95
CA LEU A 329 -11.02 6.08 -18.49
C LEU A 329 -11.16 5.88 -16.98
N ARG A 330 -11.06 6.95 -16.18
CA ARG A 330 -11.33 6.86 -14.74
C ARG A 330 -12.78 6.48 -14.46
N CYS A 331 -13.73 7.07 -15.18
CA CYS A 331 -15.16 6.75 -15.06
C CYS A 331 -15.43 5.29 -15.45
N GLU A 332 -14.91 4.82 -16.58
CA GLU A 332 -15.02 3.40 -17.01
C GLU A 332 -14.50 2.44 -15.93
N VAL A 333 -13.34 2.76 -15.33
CA VAL A 333 -12.74 1.91 -14.29
C VAL A 333 -13.58 1.91 -13.01
N ARG A 334 -14.11 3.06 -12.58
CA ARG A 334 -15.00 3.14 -11.41
C ARG A 334 -16.27 2.32 -11.63
N GLU A 335 -16.89 2.44 -12.79
CA GLU A 335 -18.08 1.68 -13.14
C GLU A 335 -17.79 0.17 -13.14
N ALA A 336 -16.67 -0.25 -13.73
CA ALA A 336 -16.26 -1.66 -13.72
C ALA A 336 -16.00 -2.20 -12.30
N LEU A 337 -15.42 -1.38 -11.41
CA LEU A 337 -15.23 -1.74 -10.00
C LEU A 337 -16.58 -1.83 -9.25
N ALA A 338 -17.50 -0.90 -9.52
CA ALA A 338 -18.85 -0.90 -8.94
C ALA A 338 -19.66 -2.14 -9.37
N LYS A 339 -19.64 -2.50 -10.66
CA LYS A 339 -20.28 -3.72 -11.18
C LYS A 339 -19.76 -4.99 -10.49
N LYS A 340 -18.44 -5.08 -10.27
CA LYS A 340 -17.83 -6.20 -9.52
C LYS A 340 -18.26 -6.25 -8.05
N ALA A 341 -18.41 -5.09 -7.41
CA ALA A 341 -18.86 -5.02 -6.02
C ALA A 341 -20.33 -5.48 -5.88
N ALA A 342 -21.20 -5.07 -6.82
CA ALA A 342 -22.61 -5.43 -6.83
C ALA A 342 -22.85 -6.92 -7.12
N GLY A 343 -22.10 -7.51 -8.05
CA GLY A 343 -22.27 -8.92 -8.45
C GLY A 343 -21.94 -9.93 -7.36
N ASN A 344 -21.13 -9.56 -6.37
CA ASN A 344 -20.72 -10.48 -5.30
C ASN A 344 -21.79 -10.63 -4.19
N THR A 345 -22.75 -9.71 -4.12
CA THR A 345 -23.75 -9.66 -3.04
C THR A 345 -25.01 -10.47 -3.35
N VAL A 346 -25.34 -10.71 -4.62
CA VAL A 346 -26.63 -11.30 -5.02
C VAL A 346 -26.60 -12.83 -5.12
N LEU A 347 -25.45 -13.46 -5.36
CA LEU A 347 -25.37 -14.92 -5.54
C LEU A 347 -25.28 -15.75 -4.24
N ARG A 348 -25.40 -15.12 -3.07
CA ARG A 348 -25.47 -15.83 -1.77
C ARG A 348 -26.84 -15.80 -1.09
N GLY A 349 -27.82 -15.09 -1.65
CA GLY A 349 -29.22 -15.14 -1.23
C GLY A 349 -29.97 -16.20 -2.03
N GLY A 350 -30.66 -17.11 -1.36
CA GLY A 350 -31.30 -18.28 -1.95
C GLY A 350 -32.27 -17.96 -3.09
N LYS A 351 -32.42 -18.93 -3.99
CA LYS A 351 -33.56 -19.05 -4.90
C LYS A 351 -34.85 -19.04 -4.06
N SER A 352 -35.52 -17.90 -3.96
CA SER A 352 -36.94 -17.86 -3.69
C SER A 352 -37.65 -17.83 -5.03
N ASN A 353 -38.40 -18.90 -5.30
CA ASN A 353 -39.43 -18.94 -6.34
C ASN A 353 -40.30 -17.68 -6.23
N LEU A 354 -40.37 -16.92 -7.30
CA LEU A 354 -41.48 -16.03 -7.57
C LEU A 354 -42.18 -16.63 -8.78
N ASP A 355 -43.26 -17.35 -8.47
CA ASP A 355 -44.24 -17.80 -9.43
C ASP A 355 -44.93 -16.57 -10.04
N ASN A 356 -44.94 -16.51 -11.36
CA ASN A 356 -45.78 -15.64 -12.15
C ASN A 356 -47.17 -16.28 -12.23
N ASP A 357 -48.14 -15.71 -11.52
CA ASP A 357 -49.55 -15.92 -11.80
C ASP A 357 -49.99 -14.91 -12.88
N SER A 358 -50.31 -15.41 -14.06
CA SER A 358 -51.16 -14.72 -15.04
C SER A 358 -51.84 -15.78 -15.92
N ASP A 359 -53.14 -15.94 -15.67
CA ASP A 359 -54.11 -16.76 -16.38
C ASP A 359 -54.06 -16.62 -17.91
N SER A 360 -54.09 -17.76 -18.61
CA SER A 360 -54.99 -17.92 -19.77
C SER A 360 -55.14 -19.38 -20.20
N ASP A 361 -56.39 -19.73 -20.47
CA ASP A 361 -56.97 -21.04 -20.68
C ASP A 361 -56.45 -21.80 -21.91
N GLY A 362 -56.42 -23.13 -21.84
CA GLY A 362 -56.12 -23.99 -22.98
C GLY A 362 -56.17 -25.50 -22.68
N GLU A 363 -57.34 -26.08 -22.92
CA GLU A 363 -57.70 -27.49 -23.19
C GLU A 363 -56.68 -28.65 -23.10
N GLN A 364 -57.10 -29.65 -22.30
CA GLN A 364 -57.04 -31.11 -22.48
C GLN A 364 -55.94 -31.77 -23.34
N CYS A 365 -55.24 -32.75 -22.74
CA CYS A 365 -55.41 -34.15 -23.15
C CYS A 365 -54.88 -35.19 -22.14
N TYR A 366 -55.55 -36.33 -22.14
CA TYR A 366 -55.45 -37.48 -21.24
C TYR A 366 -54.18 -38.33 -21.44
N ALA A 367 -53.62 -38.89 -20.35
CA ALA A 367 -53.36 -40.34 -20.20
C ALA A 367 -52.65 -40.74 -18.88
N LYS A 368 -53.43 -41.41 -18.01
CA LYS A 368 -53.18 -42.67 -17.27
C LYS A 368 -51.79 -43.05 -16.69
N ARG A 369 -51.91 -43.60 -15.46
CA ARG A 369 -51.10 -44.62 -14.75
C ARG A 369 -49.79 -44.14 -14.11
N ALA A 370 -49.37 -44.56 -12.92
CA ALA A 370 -49.87 -45.56 -11.98
C ALA A 370 -49.42 -45.24 -10.54
N LYS A 371 -50.11 -45.93 -9.64
CA LYS A 371 -50.14 -45.93 -8.18
C LYS A 371 -48.88 -46.56 -7.57
N THR A 372 -48.20 -45.86 -6.65
CA THR A 372 -47.41 -46.48 -5.57
C THR A 372 -47.41 -45.59 -4.32
N GLU A 373 -47.54 -46.27 -3.19
CA GLU A 373 -47.81 -45.84 -1.82
C GLU A 373 -46.64 -45.17 -1.06
N PRO A 374 -46.88 -44.64 0.16
CA PRO A 374 -46.11 -43.54 0.74
C PRO A 374 -44.98 -44.00 1.68
N LYS A 375 -43.95 -43.16 1.85
CA LYS A 375 -42.97 -43.26 2.94
C LYS A 375 -42.68 -41.90 3.58
N PRO A 376 -42.26 -41.88 4.87
CA PRO A 376 -42.69 -40.88 5.82
C PRO A 376 -41.66 -39.78 6.12
N SER A 377 -42.16 -38.68 6.67
CA SER A 377 -41.53 -37.88 7.72
C SER A 377 -40.23 -37.14 7.36
N THR A 378 -40.39 -35.98 6.71
CA THR A 378 -39.46 -34.85 6.84
C THR A 378 -39.53 -34.28 8.26
N THR A 379 -38.42 -34.35 8.98
CA THR A 379 -38.18 -33.61 10.23
C THR A 379 -38.28 -32.11 9.97
N ALA A 380 -39.23 -31.47 10.65
CA ALA A 380 -39.38 -30.03 10.69
C ALA A 380 -38.09 -29.38 11.21
N ARG A 381 -37.35 -28.70 10.31
CA ARG A 381 -36.37 -27.69 10.71
C ARG A 381 -37.16 -26.54 11.33
N LYS A 382 -37.22 -26.50 12.66
CA LYS A 382 -37.62 -25.30 13.39
C LYS A 382 -36.59 -24.23 13.07
N ASP A 383 -37.01 -23.20 12.34
CA ASP A 383 -36.28 -21.96 12.20
C ASP A 383 -35.99 -21.44 13.61
N ILE A 384 -34.70 -21.49 13.97
CA ILE A 384 -34.19 -20.88 15.19
C ILE A 384 -34.32 -19.37 14.95
N LYS A 385 -35.45 -18.80 15.36
CA LYS A 385 -35.64 -17.35 15.42
C LYS A 385 -34.44 -16.79 16.17
N ALA A 386 -33.65 -15.97 15.48
CA ALA A 386 -32.55 -15.24 16.09
C ALA A 386 -33.08 -14.58 17.36
N SER A 387 -32.44 -14.87 18.49
CA SER A 387 -32.82 -14.36 19.81
C SER A 387 -33.08 -12.86 19.73
N ASP A 388 -34.22 -12.40 20.27
CA ASP A 388 -34.61 -10.96 20.31
C ASP A 388 -33.46 -10.04 20.75
N LYS A 389 -32.54 -10.54 21.59
CA LYS A 389 -31.35 -9.82 22.03
C LYS A 389 -30.41 -9.45 20.87
N MET A 390 -30.21 -10.34 19.90
CA MET A 390 -29.38 -10.07 18.72
C MET A 390 -30.00 -8.99 17.83
N GLN A 391 -31.34 -8.96 17.73
CA GLN A 391 -32.03 -7.97 16.91
C GLN A 391 -31.85 -6.55 17.47
N VAL A 392 -31.80 -6.40 18.80
CA VAL A 392 -31.50 -5.11 19.45
C VAL A 392 -30.11 -4.62 19.09
N PHE A 393 -29.07 -5.48 19.12
CA PHE A 393 -27.71 -5.09 18.73
C PHE A 393 -27.61 -4.70 17.24
N ILE A 394 -28.31 -5.42 16.36
CA ILE A 394 -28.34 -5.09 14.93
C ILE A 394 -29.00 -3.73 14.69
N ASN A 395 -30.11 -3.44 15.39
CA ASN A 395 -30.80 -2.17 15.25
C ASN A 395 -29.98 -1.00 15.81
N GLU A 396 -29.29 -1.20 16.93
CA GLU A 396 -28.41 -0.18 17.51
C GLU A 396 -27.18 0.08 16.63
N GLY A 397 -26.57 -0.96 16.07
CA GLY A 397 -25.50 -0.83 15.09
C GLY A 397 -25.93 -0.04 13.85
N LYS A 398 -27.14 -0.29 13.33
CA LYS A 398 -27.70 0.47 12.19
C LYS A 398 -27.90 1.94 12.51
N LYS A 399 -28.34 2.29 13.73
CA LYS A 399 -28.47 3.69 14.16
C LYS A 399 -27.11 4.39 14.20
N GLN A 400 -26.08 3.74 14.75
CA GLN A 400 -24.75 4.33 14.82
C GLN A 400 -24.13 4.53 13.43
N VAL A 401 -24.32 3.56 12.51
CA VAL A 401 -23.86 3.71 11.13
C VAL A 401 -24.59 4.86 10.42
N LYS A 402 -25.91 5.01 10.65
CA LYS A 402 -26.68 6.12 10.09
C LYS A 402 -26.17 7.48 10.61
N VAL A 403 -26.03 7.64 11.92
CA VAL A 403 -25.53 8.89 12.53
C VAL A 403 -24.14 9.25 12.00
N LYS A 404 -23.25 8.26 11.85
CA LYS A 404 -21.90 8.48 11.32
C LYS A 404 -21.91 8.83 9.83
N ALA A 405 -22.78 8.20 9.05
CA ALA A 405 -22.96 8.52 7.63
C ALA A 405 -23.54 9.94 7.46
N ASP A 406 -24.56 10.29 8.23
CA ASP A 406 -25.16 11.63 8.23
C ASP A 406 -24.13 12.70 8.64
N TYR A 407 -23.29 12.43 9.65
CA TYR A 407 -22.20 13.32 10.06
C TYR A 407 -21.19 13.58 8.92
N HIS A 408 -20.71 12.52 8.26
CA HIS A 408 -19.75 12.69 7.16
C HIS A 408 -20.37 13.32 5.91
N LEU A 409 -21.66 13.06 5.64
CA LEU A 409 -22.39 13.72 4.58
C LEU A 409 -22.54 15.22 4.86
N MET A 410 -22.90 15.60 6.09
CA MET A 410 -22.97 16.99 6.51
C MET A 410 -21.61 17.68 6.41
N LEU A 411 -20.54 17.02 6.87
CA LEU A 411 -19.18 17.55 6.75
C LEU A 411 -18.81 17.81 5.28
N TYR A 412 -19.14 16.86 4.39
CA TYR A 412 -18.91 17.00 2.95
C TYR A 412 -19.69 18.17 2.34
N LEU A 413 -20.98 18.31 2.68
CA LEU A 413 -21.83 19.41 2.19
C LEU A 413 -21.29 20.78 2.62
N VAL A 414 -20.87 20.90 3.89
CA VAL A 414 -20.27 22.13 4.44
C VAL A 414 -18.94 22.43 3.76
N CYS A 415 -18.04 21.46 3.66
CA CYS A 415 -16.74 21.66 3.01
C CYS A 415 -16.84 21.96 1.52
N SER A 416 -17.91 21.51 0.85
CA SER A 416 -18.13 21.76 -0.59
C SER A 416 -18.89 23.06 -0.85
N GLY A 417 -19.21 23.86 0.17
CA GLY A 417 -19.96 25.11 0.02
C GLY A 417 -21.38 24.91 -0.50
N ILE A 418 -21.95 23.71 -0.38
CA ILE A 418 -23.30 23.42 -0.86
C ILE A 418 -24.29 23.99 0.16
N ALA A 419 -24.98 25.07 -0.20
CA ALA A 419 -26.01 25.66 0.62
C ALA A 419 -27.16 24.66 0.86
N ILE A 420 -27.45 24.38 2.12
CA ILE A 420 -28.52 23.46 2.51
C ILE A 420 -29.85 24.22 2.44
N CYS A 421 -30.52 24.15 1.30
CA CYS A 421 -31.89 24.66 1.16
C CYS A 421 -32.85 23.66 1.82
N THR A 422 -33.46 24.03 2.94
CA THR A 422 -34.56 23.23 3.51
C THR A 422 -35.74 23.26 2.55
N VAL A 423 -36.04 22.12 1.91
CA VAL A 423 -37.28 21.96 1.14
C VAL A 423 -38.43 22.07 2.15
N LYS A 424 -39.22 23.14 2.06
CA LYS A 424 -40.46 23.27 2.84
C LYS A 424 -41.40 22.16 2.37
N SER A 425 -41.66 21.19 3.25
CA SER A 425 -42.62 20.11 3.05
C SER A 425 -44.05 20.60 3.14
#